data_AF-A0A1J9PZE7-F1
#
_entry.id   AF-A0A1J9PZE7-F1
#
_cell.length_a   1.000
_cell.length_b   1.000
_cell.length_c   1.000
_cell.angle_alpha   90.00
_cell.angle_beta   90.00
_cell.angle_gamma   90.00
#
_symmetry.space_group_name_H-M   'P 1'
#
loop_
_entity.id
_entity.type
_entity.pdbx_description
1 polymer ?
#
loop_
_entity_poly.entity_id
_entity_poly.type
_entity_poly.pdbx_seq_one_letter_code
_entity_poly.pdbx_strand_id
1 'polypeptide(L)'
;MEWVEGIVARQAVDQWEKWLKSQEKKAGEPGADAKSAALIKKSKEDICALLRRIGLVVGAMHKAGIVHGDLTTSNLMLRPIAPVDALAGEDDNAAAASTVPVSTSFRQDAELQTITALDNKPSLEGEIVLIDFGLAGQSIQDEDRAVDLYVLERAFGSSHPRTEPFFHEVLQGYSESYKAANVVLKKLEQVRLRGRKRSMVG
;
A
#
# COMPACT_ATOMS: atom_id res chain seq x y z
N MET A 1 -14.11 2.84 -19.10
CA MET A 1 -13.77 2.57 -17.69
C MET A 1 -12.75 1.46 -17.71
N GLU A 2 -11.49 1.79 -17.39
CA GLU A 2 -10.45 0.78 -17.23
C GLU A 2 -10.65 0.11 -15.87
N TRP A 3 -10.79 -1.21 -15.87
CA TRP A 3 -10.81 -1.99 -14.64
C TRP A 3 -9.38 -2.14 -14.15
N VAL A 4 -9.14 -1.78 -12.90
CA VAL A 4 -7.84 -2.04 -12.26
C VAL A 4 -7.94 -3.44 -11.63
N GLU A 5 -7.18 -4.38 -12.18
CA GLU A 5 -7.03 -5.72 -11.62
C GLU A 5 -6.27 -5.66 -10.29
N GLY A 6 -6.77 -6.32 -9.24
CA GLY A 6 -6.14 -6.35 -7.93
C GLY A 6 -7.14 -6.48 -6.78
N ILE A 7 -6.59 -6.63 -5.56
CA ILE A 7 -7.38 -6.54 -4.32
C ILE A 7 -7.18 -5.18 -3.68
N VAL A 8 -8.19 -4.71 -2.97
CA VAL A 8 -8.08 -3.47 -2.22
C VAL A 8 -7.05 -3.64 -1.10
N ALA A 9 -6.20 -2.64 -0.86
CA ALA A 9 -5.16 -2.70 0.16
C ALA A 9 -5.74 -3.04 1.54
N ARG A 10 -6.93 -2.51 1.85
CA ARG A 10 -7.73 -2.91 3.02
C ARG A 10 -7.88 -4.44 3.14
N GLN A 11 -8.28 -5.13 2.08
CA GLN A 11 -8.48 -6.58 2.08
C GLN A 11 -7.16 -7.32 2.26
N ALA A 12 -6.07 -6.86 1.62
CA ALA A 12 -4.74 -7.44 1.76
C ALA A 12 -4.26 -7.39 3.23
N VAL A 13 -4.42 -6.23 3.87
CA VAL A 13 -4.07 -6.01 5.27
C VAL A 13 -4.96 -6.85 6.19
N ASP A 14 -6.27 -6.90 5.97
CA ASP A 14 -7.20 -7.72 6.76
C ASP A 14 -6.88 -9.22 6.70
N GLN A 15 -6.52 -9.72 5.52
CA GLN A 15 -6.09 -11.10 5.35
C GLN A 15 -4.78 -11.38 6.11
N TRP A 16 -3.83 -10.44 6.05
CA TRP A 16 -2.58 -10.55 6.79
C TRP A 16 -2.79 -10.53 8.31
N GLU A 17 -3.65 -9.66 8.85
CA GLU A 17 -3.95 -9.62 10.29
C GLU A 17 -4.59 -10.93 10.79
N LYS A 18 -5.49 -11.51 9.99
CA LYS A 18 -6.11 -12.81 10.29
C LYS A 18 -5.09 -13.94 10.27
N TRP A 19 -4.21 -13.95 9.27
CA TRP A 19 -3.13 -14.92 9.16
C TRP A 19 -2.15 -14.80 10.33
N LEU A 20 -1.73 -13.58 10.69
CA LEU A 20 -0.82 -13.32 11.80
C LEU A 20 -1.39 -13.84 13.12
N LYS A 21 -2.67 -13.57 13.40
CA LYS A 21 -3.36 -14.08 14.60
C LYS A 21 -3.37 -15.62 14.65
N SER A 22 -3.53 -16.29 13.51
CA SER A 22 -3.46 -17.75 13.43
C SER A 22 -2.06 -18.27 13.75
N GLN A 23 -1.03 -17.62 13.21
CA GLN A 23 0.37 -18.01 13.45
C GLN A 23 0.81 -17.74 14.90
N GLU A 24 0.41 -16.60 15.48
CA GLU A 24 0.67 -16.29 16.90
C GLU A 24 0.03 -17.33 17.84
N LYS A 25 -1.19 -17.79 17.52
CA LYS A 25 -1.85 -18.85 18.29
C LYS A 25 -1.08 -20.18 18.22
N LYS A 26 -0.63 -20.57 17.02
CA LYS A 26 0.18 -21.79 16.80
C LYS A 26 1.55 -21.71 17.50
N ALA A 27 2.16 -20.53 17.53
CA ALA A 27 3.45 -20.30 18.18
C ALA A 27 3.37 -20.25 19.72
N GLY A 28 2.17 -20.09 20.30
CA GLY A 28 1.95 -20.11 21.75
C GLY A 28 1.76 -21.53 22.34
N GLU A 29 1.64 -22.56 21.50
CA GLU A 29 1.50 -23.95 21.94
C GLU A 29 2.87 -24.54 22.33
N PRO A 30 2.95 -25.34 23.41
CA PRO A 30 4.21 -25.96 23.84
C PRO A 30 4.75 -26.90 22.75
N GLY A 31 5.87 -26.52 22.14
CA GLY A 31 6.44 -27.17 20.95
C GLY A 31 6.75 -26.23 19.78
N ALA A 32 6.62 -24.91 19.96
CA ALA A 32 6.84 -23.91 18.92
C ALA A 32 8.24 -24.01 18.25
N ASP A 33 8.22 -24.36 16.96
CA ASP A 33 9.42 -24.43 16.13
C ASP A 33 10.03 -23.05 15.87
N ALA A 34 11.37 -22.96 15.90
CA ALA A 34 12.12 -21.75 15.51
C ALA A 34 11.75 -21.24 14.10
N LYS A 35 11.26 -22.13 13.23
CA LYS A 35 10.76 -21.79 11.88
C LYS A 35 9.52 -20.88 11.91
N SER A 36 8.60 -21.10 12.86
CA SER A 36 7.37 -20.30 12.98
C SER A 36 7.68 -18.85 13.39
N ALA A 37 8.64 -18.66 14.31
CA ALA A 37 9.10 -17.33 14.70
C ALA A 37 9.77 -16.58 13.53
N ALA A 38 10.60 -17.26 12.74
CA ALA A 38 11.22 -16.69 11.55
C ALA A 38 10.17 -16.31 10.47
N LEU A 39 9.15 -17.13 10.27
CA LEU A 39 8.05 -16.86 9.34
C LEU A 39 7.24 -15.62 9.73
N ILE A 40 6.89 -15.50 11.02
CA ILE A 40 6.20 -14.31 11.55
C ILE A 40 7.06 -13.06 11.36
N LYS A 41 8.36 -13.14 11.64
CA LYS A 41 9.27 -12.01 11.42
C LYS A 41 9.28 -11.58 9.96
N LYS A 42 9.48 -12.53 9.03
CA LYS A 42 9.45 -12.25 7.59
C LYS A 42 8.12 -11.62 7.16
N SER A 43 7.00 -12.12 7.65
CA SER A 43 5.68 -11.57 7.33
C SER A 43 5.47 -10.13 7.79
N LYS A 44 6.14 -9.72 8.89
CA LYS A 44 6.14 -8.34 9.37
C LYS A 44 7.01 -7.44 8.50
N GLU A 45 8.12 -7.97 7.98
CA GLU A 45 8.94 -7.26 6.99
C GLU A 45 8.16 -7.02 5.69
N ASP A 46 7.35 -7.99 5.25
CA ASP A 46 6.54 -7.85 4.03
C ASP A 46 5.45 -6.77 4.16
N ILE A 47 4.77 -6.68 5.31
CA ILE A 47 3.77 -5.60 5.54
C ILE A 47 4.47 -4.24 5.62
N CYS A 48 5.65 -4.15 6.26
CA CYS A 48 6.45 -2.93 6.24
C CYS A 48 6.81 -2.51 4.82
N ALA A 49 7.20 -3.46 3.96
CA ALA A 49 7.51 -3.21 2.55
C ALA A 49 6.29 -2.75 1.75
N LEU A 50 5.10 -3.30 2.01
CA LEU A 50 3.84 -2.82 1.44
C LEU A 50 3.55 -1.37 1.85
N LEU A 51 3.61 -1.08 3.14
CA LEU A 51 3.33 0.26 3.68
C LEU A 51 4.33 1.30 3.17
N ARG A 52 5.62 0.96 3.07
CA ARG A 52 6.63 1.84 2.48
C ARG A 52 6.31 2.15 1.00
N ARG A 53 5.86 1.17 0.21
CA ARG A 53 5.42 1.39 -1.18
C ARG A 53 4.18 2.28 -1.27
N ILE A 54 3.19 2.10 -0.39
CA ILE A 54 2.04 3.01 -0.31
C ILE A 54 2.52 4.44 -0.07
N GLY A 55 3.44 4.64 0.87
CA GLY A 55 4.06 5.94 1.15
C GLY A 55 4.73 6.57 -0.08
N LEU A 56 5.47 5.77 -0.85
CA LEU A 56 6.13 6.22 -2.08
C LEU A 56 5.12 6.66 -3.15
N VAL A 57 4.05 5.89 -3.36
CA VAL A 57 3.00 6.20 -4.35
C VAL A 57 2.23 7.47 -3.98
N VAL A 58 1.84 7.62 -2.71
CA VAL A 58 1.20 8.83 -2.19
C VAL A 58 2.15 10.03 -2.32
N GLY A 59 3.43 9.82 -2.04
CA GLY A 59 4.48 10.82 -2.22
C GLY A 59 4.63 11.28 -3.67
N ALA A 60 4.60 10.34 -4.62
CA ALA A 60 4.64 10.65 -6.05
C ALA A 60 3.41 11.46 -6.49
N MET A 61 2.21 11.13 -6.00
CA MET A 61 0.99 11.90 -6.25
C MET A 61 1.11 13.34 -5.74
N HIS A 62 1.53 13.53 -4.49
CA HIS A 62 1.72 14.87 -3.91
C HIS A 62 2.83 15.67 -4.61
N LYS A 63 3.91 15.00 -5.04
CA LYS A 63 4.98 15.60 -5.83
C LYS A 63 4.47 16.11 -7.19
N ALA A 64 3.52 15.41 -7.80
CA ALA A 64 2.85 15.83 -9.03
C ALA A 64 1.85 16.99 -8.80
N GLY A 65 1.69 17.48 -7.56
CA GLY A 65 0.77 18.57 -7.23
C GLY A 65 -0.68 18.13 -7.11
N ILE A 66 -0.93 16.82 -7.02
CA ILE A 66 -2.27 16.24 -6.87
C ILE A 66 -2.48 15.90 -5.39
N VAL A 67 -3.64 16.27 -4.86
CA VAL A 67 -4.15 15.85 -3.56
C VAL A 67 -5.41 15.05 -3.83
N HIS A 68 -5.56 13.90 -3.19
CA HIS A 68 -6.64 12.96 -3.41
C HIS A 68 -7.96 13.42 -2.77
N GLY A 69 -7.92 14.01 -1.57
CA GLY A 69 -9.09 14.52 -0.86
C GLY A 69 -9.93 13.48 -0.10
N ASP A 70 -9.71 12.19 -0.37
CA ASP A 70 -10.32 11.05 0.36
C ASP A 70 -9.36 9.86 0.40
N LEU A 71 -8.14 10.08 0.87
CA LEU A 71 -7.10 9.04 0.82
C LEU A 71 -7.31 7.99 1.92
N THR A 72 -8.06 6.92 1.62
CA THR A 72 -8.35 5.80 2.54
C THR A 72 -7.74 4.48 2.07
N THR A 73 -7.70 3.45 2.93
CA THR A 73 -7.22 2.11 2.55
C THR A 73 -8.10 1.40 1.51
N SER A 74 -9.35 1.88 1.33
CA SER A 74 -10.26 1.39 0.30
C SER A 74 -9.96 1.98 -1.09
N ASN A 75 -9.32 3.14 -1.12
CA ASN A 75 -8.94 3.87 -2.35
C ASN A 75 -7.52 3.53 -2.83
N LEU A 76 -6.95 2.46 -2.27
CA LEU A 76 -5.67 1.88 -2.64
C LEU A 76 -5.91 0.45 -3.12
N MET A 77 -5.38 0.09 -4.28
CA MET A 77 -5.43 -1.25 -4.82
C MET A 77 -4.04 -1.84 -4.98
N LEU A 78 -3.91 -3.12 -4.64
CA LEU A 78 -2.73 -3.93 -4.84
C LEU A 78 -2.93 -4.79 -6.08
N ARG A 79 -2.24 -4.42 -7.16
CA ARG A 79 -2.21 -5.17 -8.42
C ARG A 79 -1.07 -6.19 -8.37
N PRO A 80 -1.33 -7.49 -8.57
CA PRO A 80 -0.28 -8.48 -8.71
C PRO A 80 0.65 -8.14 -9.88
N ILE A 81 1.96 -8.29 -9.69
CA ILE A 81 2.91 -8.18 -10.81
C ILE A 81 2.89 -9.53 -11.53
N ALA A 82 2.41 -9.54 -12.77
CA ALA A 82 2.50 -10.73 -13.61
C ALA A 82 3.98 -11.09 -13.84
N PRO A 83 4.37 -12.38 -13.76
CA PRO A 83 5.73 -12.79 -14.11
C PRO A 83 6.05 -12.40 -15.56
N VAL A 84 7.21 -11.77 -15.76
CA VAL A 84 7.68 -11.26 -17.06
C VAL A 84 7.93 -12.34 -18.13
N ASP A 85 7.77 -13.62 -17.80
CA ASP A 85 7.94 -14.74 -18.74
C ASP A 85 6.75 -14.95 -19.68
N ALA A 86 5.63 -14.23 -19.50
CA ALA A 86 4.48 -14.29 -20.40
C ALA A 86 4.62 -13.42 -21.67
N LEU A 87 5.73 -12.69 -21.83
CA LEU A 87 5.96 -11.75 -22.95
C LEU A 87 7.16 -12.12 -23.85
N ALA A 88 7.79 -13.28 -23.65
CA ALA A 88 8.84 -13.77 -24.56
C ALA A 88 8.24 -14.50 -25.77
N GLY A 89 7.56 -13.74 -26.63
CA GLY A 89 7.20 -14.13 -27.99
C GLY A 89 7.82 -13.12 -28.95
N GLU A 90 8.92 -13.56 -29.59
CA GLU A 90 9.49 -13.12 -30.88
C GLU A 90 9.20 -11.69 -31.35
N ASP A 91 10.22 -10.81 -31.34
CA ASP A 91 10.67 -10.13 -32.57
C ASP A 91 11.95 -9.32 -32.35
N ASP A 92 12.96 -9.63 -33.17
CA ASP A 92 14.21 -8.90 -33.35
C ASP A 92 13.97 -7.57 -34.10
N ASN A 93 14.22 -6.40 -33.47
CA ASN A 93 15.06 -5.33 -34.07
C ASN A 93 15.27 -4.10 -33.18
N ALA A 94 16.39 -3.42 -33.43
CA ALA A 94 16.97 -2.30 -32.71
C ALA A 94 16.13 -1.01 -32.61
N ALA A 95 16.23 -0.31 -31.47
CA ALA A 95 16.66 1.11 -31.32
C ALA A 95 16.09 1.75 -30.04
N ALA A 96 16.90 2.63 -29.43
CA ALA A 96 16.66 3.31 -28.17
C ALA A 96 15.42 4.21 -28.12
N ALA A 97 14.64 4.15 -27.03
CA ALA A 97 14.02 5.30 -26.37
C ALA A 97 13.33 4.89 -25.06
N SER A 98 13.43 5.79 -24.08
CA SER A 98 12.66 5.81 -22.83
C SER A 98 11.17 5.94 -23.12
N THR A 99 10.36 4.95 -22.73
CA THR A 99 8.92 5.08 -22.49
C THR A 99 8.42 3.91 -21.65
N VAL A 100 7.62 4.23 -20.63
CA VAL A 100 6.84 3.27 -19.84
C VAL A 100 5.83 2.62 -20.79
N PRO A 101 5.77 1.28 -20.94
CA PRO A 101 4.85 0.68 -21.88
C PRO A 101 3.46 0.60 -21.26
N VAL A 102 2.57 1.47 -21.74
CA VAL A 102 1.13 1.26 -21.73
C VAL A 102 0.83 0.34 -22.91
N SER A 103 0.37 -0.88 -22.66
CA SER A 103 -0.33 -1.68 -23.67
C SER A 103 -1.24 -2.70 -22.99
N THR A 104 -2.54 -2.46 -23.17
CA THR A 104 -3.65 -3.34 -22.86
C THR A 104 -3.78 -4.41 -23.93
N SER A 105 -3.90 -5.67 -23.53
CA SER A 105 -4.45 -6.72 -24.40
C SER A 105 -5.29 -7.70 -23.58
N PHE A 106 -6.56 -7.80 -23.96
CA PHE A 106 -7.55 -8.74 -23.48
C PHE A 106 -7.12 -10.19 -23.71
N ARG A 107 -7.19 -11.02 -22.65
CA ARG A 107 -7.45 -12.46 -22.63
C ARG A 107 -7.34 -12.91 -21.17
N GLN A 108 -8.41 -13.34 -20.51
CA GLN A 108 -9.14 -14.60 -20.65
C GLN A 108 -8.89 -15.46 -19.40
N ASP A 109 -9.98 -15.71 -18.69
CA ASP A 109 -10.25 -16.85 -17.80
C ASP A 109 -9.46 -17.02 -16.47
N ALA A 110 -10.16 -16.74 -15.38
CA ALA A 110 -10.49 -17.72 -14.33
C ALA A 110 -9.37 -18.42 -13.51
N GLU A 111 -8.09 -18.06 -13.59
CA GLU A 111 -7.03 -18.85 -12.93
C GLU A 111 -5.94 -18.06 -12.18
N LEU A 112 -6.29 -16.98 -11.46
CA LEU A 112 -5.40 -16.37 -10.45
C LEU A 112 -5.77 -16.78 -8.99
N GLN A 113 -6.12 -18.06 -8.82
CA GLN A 113 -6.14 -18.74 -7.51
C GLN A 113 -5.05 -19.81 -7.43
N THR A 114 -3.82 -19.51 -7.84
CA THR A 114 -2.72 -20.49 -7.85
C THR A 114 -1.43 -19.69 -8.10
N ILE A 115 -0.30 -19.72 -7.39
CA ILE A 115 0.30 -20.69 -6.48
C ILE A 115 1.39 -19.96 -5.65
N THR A 116 1.20 -19.77 -4.35
CA THR A 116 2.29 -19.94 -3.35
C THR A 116 1.75 -20.78 -2.21
N ALA A 117 1.26 -21.96 -2.58
CA ALA A 117 0.85 -23.02 -1.68
C ALA A 117 2.09 -23.64 -1.02
N LEU A 118 2.62 -22.97 0.01
CA LEU A 118 3.33 -23.64 1.09
C LEU A 118 2.82 -23.22 2.49
N ASP A 119 2.05 -22.11 2.66
CA ASP A 119 1.61 -21.69 4.01
C ASP A 119 0.33 -20.80 4.12
N ASN A 120 -0.56 -20.76 3.11
CA ASN A 120 -1.78 -19.91 3.12
C ASN A 120 -1.50 -18.42 3.46
N LYS A 121 -0.32 -17.91 3.12
CA LYS A 121 0.09 -16.53 3.37
C LYS A 121 -0.45 -15.62 2.25
N PRO A 122 -1.11 -14.49 2.56
CA PRO A 122 -1.52 -13.55 1.53
C PRO A 122 -0.29 -12.93 0.85
N SER A 123 -0.30 -12.85 -0.48
CA SER A 123 0.73 -12.12 -1.22
C SER A 123 0.53 -10.63 -1.00
N LEU A 124 1.53 -9.96 -0.44
CA LEU A 124 1.59 -8.51 -0.32
C LEU A 124 2.48 -7.91 -1.42
N GLU A 125 2.97 -8.72 -2.35
CA GLU A 125 3.80 -8.30 -3.49
C GLU A 125 2.89 -7.78 -4.61
N GLY A 126 3.31 -6.71 -5.28
CA GLY A 126 2.44 -6.02 -6.24
C GLY A 126 2.74 -4.53 -6.43
N GLU A 127 2.07 -3.96 -7.43
CA GLU A 127 2.02 -2.53 -7.70
C GLU A 127 0.87 -1.89 -6.89
N ILE A 128 1.11 -0.72 -6.29
CA ILE A 128 0.07 0.05 -5.60
C ILE A 128 -0.53 1.06 -6.57
N VAL A 129 -1.83 0.98 -6.76
CA VAL A 129 -2.62 1.87 -7.62
C VAL A 129 -3.59 2.66 -6.75
N LEU A 130 -3.56 3.98 -6.87
CA LEU A 130 -4.56 4.87 -6.28
C LEU A 130 -5.80 4.88 -7.18
N ILE A 131 -6.98 4.82 -6.57
CA ILE A 131 -8.26 4.87 -7.28
C ILE A 131 -9.18 5.90 -6.64
N ASP A 132 -10.26 6.25 -7.33
CA ASP A 132 -11.28 7.20 -6.85
C ASP A 132 -10.75 8.62 -6.60
N PHE A 133 -10.38 9.30 -7.69
CA PHE A 133 -10.01 10.73 -7.68
C PHE A 133 -11.25 11.66 -7.70
N GLY A 134 -12.42 11.21 -7.23
CA GLY A 134 -13.67 11.99 -7.30
C GLY A 134 -13.65 13.30 -6.51
N LEU A 135 -12.86 13.36 -5.44
CA LEU A 135 -12.62 14.57 -4.63
C LEU A 135 -11.21 15.14 -4.82
N ALA A 136 -10.47 14.65 -5.80
CA ALA A 136 -9.11 15.08 -6.01
C ALA A 136 -9.05 16.51 -6.55
N GLY A 137 -8.02 17.22 -6.13
CA GLY A 137 -7.74 18.59 -6.56
C GLY A 137 -6.26 18.79 -6.83
N GLN A 138 -5.94 19.82 -7.60
CA GLN A 138 -4.57 20.30 -7.69
C GLN A 138 -4.31 21.25 -6.51
N SER A 139 -3.31 20.91 -5.69
CA SER A 139 -2.87 21.79 -4.62
C SER A 139 -1.37 21.70 -4.42
N ILE A 140 -0.75 22.88 -4.28
CA ILE A 140 0.64 23.05 -3.90
C ILE A 140 0.80 23.27 -2.39
N GLN A 141 -0.30 23.37 -1.65
CA GLN A 141 -0.27 23.65 -0.22
C GLN A 141 0.12 22.41 0.57
N ASP A 142 1.12 22.56 1.44
CA ASP A 142 1.58 21.45 2.29
C ASP A 142 0.54 21.05 3.34
N GLU A 143 -0.40 21.95 3.69
CA GLU A 143 -1.52 21.64 4.60
C GLU A 143 -2.47 20.62 3.97
N ASP A 144 -2.84 20.77 2.70
CA ASP A 144 -3.77 19.84 2.03
C ASP A 144 -3.15 18.44 1.90
N ARG A 145 -1.88 18.37 1.52
CA ARG A 145 -1.09 17.11 1.50
C ARG A 145 -1.00 16.45 2.87
N ALA A 146 -0.85 17.26 3.93
CA ALA A 146 -0.81 16.78 5.30
C ALA A 146 -2.18 16.28 5.78
N VAL A 147 -3.27 16.91 5.33
CA VAL A 147 -4.64 16.43 5.59
C VAL A 147 -4.87 15.08 4.92
N ASP A 148 -4.45 14.89 3.68
CA ASP A 148 -4.52 13.59 2.99
C ASP A 148 -3.79 12.47 3.77
N LEU A 149 -2.54 12.73 4.18
CA LEU A 149 -1.79 11.77 5.01
C LEU A 149 -2.47 11.49 6.35
N TYR A 150 -3.10 12.51 6.95
CA TYR A 150 -3.83 12.37 8.19
C TYR A 150 -5.11 11.53 8.01
N VAL A 151 -5.85 11.69 6.91
CA VAL A 151 -7.01 10.85 6.58
C VAL A 151 -6.57 9.40 6.41
N LEU A 152 -5.47 9.16 5.71
CA LEU A 152 -4.92 7.82 5.54
C LEU A 152 -4.52 7.18 6.88
N GLU A 153 -3.83 7.94 7.74
CA GLU A 153 -3.47 7.51 9.11
C GLU A 153 -4.71 7.09 9.91
N ARG A 154 -5.77 7.91 9.87
CA ARG A 154 -7.03 7.62 10.57
C ARG A 154 -7.75 6.41 9.97
N ALA A 155 -7.72 6.23 8.66
CA ALA A 155 -8.30 5.07 7.99
C ALA A 155 -7.62 3.76 8.42
N PHE A 156 -6.28 3.76 8.51
CA PHE A 156 -5.52 2.63 9.04
C PHE A 156 -5.83 2.37 10.51
N GLY A 157 -5.79 3.39 11.38
CA GLY A 157 -6.08 3.23 12.80
C GLY A 157 -7.52 2.76 13.08
N SER A 158 -8.47 3.12 12.22
CA SER A 158 -9.87 2.68 12.36
C SER A 158 -10.13 1.27 11.82
N SER A 159 -9.50 0.89 10.70
CA SER A 159 -9.82 -0.36 10.01
C SER A 159 -8.88 -1.51 10.39
N HIS A 160 -7.63 -1.19 10.77
CA HIS A 160 -6.55 -2.15 10.95
C HIS A 160 -5.75 -1.88 12.24
N PRO A 161 -6.34 -2.14 13.44
CA PRO A 161 -5.70 -1.80 14.72
C PRO A 161 -4.36 -2.51 14.96
N ARG A 162 -4.13 -3.69 14.36
CA ARG A 162 -2.84 -4.40 14.50
C ARG A 162 -1.77 -3.86 13.56
N THR A 163 -2.20 -3.23 12.46
CA THR A 163 -1.31 -2.65 11.46
C THR A 163 -0.97 -1.19 11.76
N GLU A 164 -1.77 -0.50 12.58
CA GLU A 164 -1.52 0.89 13.03
C GLU A 164 -0.08 1.16 13.50
N PRO A 165 0.59 0.31 14.31
CA PRO A 165 1.96 0.55 14.74
C PRO A 165 2.97 0.61 13.59
N PHE A 166 2.67 -0.02 12.45
CA PHE A 166 3.51 -0.04 11.26
C PHE A 166 3.28 1.16 10.34
N PHE A 167 2.33 2.05 10.65
CA PHE A 167 2.04 3.22 9.81
C PHE A 167 3.24 4.16 9.62
N HIS A 168 4.21 4.14 10.53
CA HIS A 168 5.47 4.87 10.37
C HIS A 168 6.24 4.48 9.10
N GLU A 169 6.07 3.26 8.59
CA GLU A 169 6.65 2.81 7.32
C GLU A 169 6.07 3.56 6.12
N VAL A 170 4.77 3.91 6.16
CA VAL A 170 4.13 4.78 5.14
C VAL A 170 4.79 6.15 5.17
N LEU A 171 4.95 6.72 6.36
CA LEU A 171 5.59 8.03 6.52
C LEU A 171 7.04 8.03 6.08
N GLN A 172 7.76 6.93 6.33
CA GLN A 172 9.13 6.77 5.86
C GLN A 172 9.18 6.72 4.33
N GLY A 173 8.39 5.86 3.68
CA GLY A 173 8.32 5.83 2.22
C GLY A 173 7.91 7.18 1.62
N TYR A 174 6.99 7.87 2.27
CA TYR A 174 6.61 9.23 1.89
C TYR A 174 7.79 10.22 2.01
N SER A 175 8.57 10.17 3.09
CA SER A 175 9.75 11.03 3.28
C SER A 175 10.82 10.83 2.20
N GLU A 176 10.96 9.60 1.71
CA GLU A 176 11.95 9.19 0.70
C GLU A 176 11.51 9.59 -0.72
N SER A 177 10.22 9.90 -0.92
CA SER A 177 9.63 10.13 -2.25
C SER A 177 10.07 11.45 -2.92
N TYR A 178 10.18 12.55 -2.17
CA TYR A 178 10.65 13.84 -2.68
C TYR A 178 11.17 14.78 -1.58
N LYS A 179 12.04 15.73 -1.96
CA LYS A 179 12.76 16.61 -1.00
C LYS A 179 11.85 17.40 -0.06
N ALA A 180 10.71 17.91 -0.56
CA ALA A 180 9.77 18.71 0.22
C ALA A 180 8.82 17.85 1.08
N ALA A 181 8.86 16.52 0.99
CA ALA A 181 8.04 15.64 1.81
C ALA A 181 8.23 15.89 3.32
N ASN A 182 9.45 16.21 3.75
CA ASN A 182 9.76 16.53 5.15
C ASN A 182 9.01 17.77 5.67
N VAL A 183 8.69 18.73 4.80
CA VAL A 183 7.89 19.92 5.18
C VAL A 183 6.45 19.49 5.44
N VAL A 184 5.89 18.64 4.57
CA VAL A 184 4.55 18.06 4.75
C VAL A 184 4.48 17.20 6.01
N LEU A 185 5.51 16.42 6.34
CA LEU A 185 5.54 15.61 7.55
C LEU A 185 5.56 16.46 8.83
N LYS A 186 6.30 17.58 8.85
CA LYS A 186 6.22 18.56 9.95
C LYS A 186 4.82 19.18 10.04
N LYS A 187 4.19 19.44 8.89
CA LYS A 187 2.84 19.98 8.83
C LYS A 187 1.79 18.97 9.34
N LEU A 188 1.96 17.69 9.03
CA LEU A 188 1.13 16.59 9.53
C LEU A 188 1.07 16.57 11.06
N GLU A 189 2.17 16.85 11.77
CA GLU A 189 2.16 16.96 13.24
C GLU A 189 1.23 18.08 13.74
N GLN A 190 1.20 19.23 13.04
CA GLN A 190 0.30 20.33 13.35
C GLN A 190 -1.17 19.92 13.10
N VAL A 191 -1.43 19.21 12.01
CA VAL A 191 -2.77 18.68 11.68
C VAL A 191 -3.22 17.66 12.73
N ARG A 192 -2.34 16.75 13.18
CA ARG A 192 -2.62 15.77 14.25
C ARG A 192 -3.02 16.45 15.57
N LEU A 193 -2.38 17.55 15.94
CA LEU A 193 -2.72 18.31 17.15
C LEU A 193 -4.10 18.99 17.04
N ARG A 194 -4.44 19.50 15.85
CA ARG A 194 -5.76 20.11 15.58
C ARG A 194 -6.87 19.06 15.50
N GLY A 195 -6.61 17.92 14.86
CA GLY A 195 -7.56 16.80 14.75
C GLY A 195 -7.97 16.22 16.10
N ARG A 196 -7.04 16.15 17.06
CA ARG A 196 -7.32 15.70 18.45
C ARG A 196 -8.30 16.61 19.20
N LYS A 197 -8.30 17.92 18.94
CA LYS A 197 -9.25 18.85 19.55
C LYS A 197 -10.70 18.65 19.07
N ARG A 198 -10.87 18.23 17.81
CA ARG A 198 -12.20 17.92 17.25
C ARG A 198 -12.77 16.60 17.79
N SER A 199 -11.94 15.62 18.10
CA SER A 199 -12.38 14.33 18.69
C SER A 199 -12.90 14.44 20.13
N MET A 200 -12.64 15.55 20.84
CA MET A 200 -13.04 15.77 22.23
C MET A 200 -14.36 16.56 22.34
N VAL A 201 -14.95 16.95 21.20
CA VAL A 201 -16.26 17.60 21.11
C VAL A 201 -17.16 16.71 20.25
N GLY A 202 -17.63 15.62 20.84
CA GLY A 202 -18.53 14.64 20.23
C GLY A 202 -19.19 13.81 21.31
#